data_AF-A0A0F8Y6V1-F1
#
_entry.id   AF-A0A0F8Y6V1-F1
#
_cell.length_a   1.000
_cell.length_b   1.000
_cell.length_c   1.000
_cell.angle_alpha   90.00
_cell.angle_beta   90.00
_cell.angle_gamma   90.00
#
_symmetry.space_group_name_H-M   'P 1'
#
loop_
_entity.id
_entity.type
_entity.pdbx_description
1 polymer ?
#
loop_
_entity_poly.entity_id
_entity_poly.type
_entity_poly.pdbx_seq_one_letter_code
_entity_poly.pdbx_strand_id
1 'polypeptide(L)'
;TPQLAELHTTSATTVALRSFQELTQDDILFVDTTHTVRVGGEVNRIVLEVLPLLQRGVIVHFHDVFLPREYPREWIEDHSWYWSEQYLLQAFLAFNPTYEVLFAANAVVHSFPDRVASVVPSFTPEAVEPSDAVKPGHAAFWLRRVA
;
A
#
# COMPACT_ATOMS: atom_id res chain seq x y z
N THR A 1 -5.19 18.38 19.04
CA THR A 1 -5.35 17.21 18.17
C THR A 1 -5.79 17.69 16.81
N PRO A 2 -5.15 17.30 15.70
CA PRO A 2 -5.69 17.58 14.38
C PRO A 2 -7.12 17.01 14.32
N GLN A 3 -8.05 17.80 13.81
CA GLN A 3 -9.45 17.40 13.60
C GLN A 3 -9.66 17.20 12.10
N LEU A 4 -10.55 16.27 11.74
CA LEU A 4 -10.95 16.10 10.35
C LEU A 4 -11.60 17.39 9.86
N ALA A 5 -10.99 18.05 8.88
CA ALA A 5 -11.52 19.28 8.31
C ALA A 5 -12.75 19.01 7.43
N GLU A 6 -12.72 17.92 6.66
CA GLU A 6 -13.77 17.58 5.70
C GLU A 6 -13.81 16.07 5.44
N LEU A 7 -15.01 15.53 5.17
CA LEU A 7 -15.23 14.14 4.76
C LEU A 7 -16.15 14.09 3.55
N HIS A 8 -15.65 13.53 2.46
CA HIS A 8 -16.45 13.29 1.25
C HIS A 8 -16.86 11.82 1.19
N THR A 9 -18.13 11.52 1.40
CA THR A 9 -18.67 10.16 1.26
C THR A 9 -19.11 9.90 -0.18
N THR A 10 -18.14 9.72 -1.07
CA THR A 10 -18.40 9.36 -2.47
C THR A 10 -17.66 8.09 -2.85
N SER A 11 -18.10 7.42 -3.92
CA SER A 11 -17.37 6.26 -4.43
C SER A 11 -16.00 6.70 -4.95
N ALA A 12 -14.93 6.07 -4.48
CA ALA A 12 -13.57 6.32 -4.96
C ALA A 12 -13.44 6.18 -6.48
N THR A 13 -14.20 5.25 -7.08
CA THR A 13 -14.22 5.06 -8.55
C THR A 13 -14.85 6.21 -9.32
N THR A 14 -15.59 7.10 -8.65
CA THR A 14 -16.25 8.27 -9.25
C THR A 14 -15.49 9.58 -9.01
N VAL A 15 -14.45 9.57 -8.17
CA VAL A 15 -13.59 10.74 -7.97
C VAL A 15 -12.91 11.08 -9.28
N ALA A 16 -13.02 12.36 -9.67
CA ALA A 16 -12.46 12.85 -10.91
C ALA A 16 -10.92 12.78 -10.87
N LEU A 17 -10.30 12.35 -11.97
CA LEU A 17 -8.83 12.21 -12.04
C LEU A 17 -8.09 13.51 -11.68
N ARG A 18 -8.67 14.67 -12.02
CA ARG A 18 -8.11 15.99 -11.69
C ARG A 18 -7.94 16.22 -10.18
N SER A 19 -8.79 15.63 -9.35
CA SER A 19 -8.72 15.82 -7.89
C SER A 19 -7.44 15.19 -7.32
N PHE A 20 -6.88 14.16 -7.97
CA PHE A 20 -5.60 13.59 -7.56
C PHE A 20 -4.40 14.47 -7.97
N GLN A 21 -4.58 15.39 -8.94
CA GLN A 21 -3.55 16.35 -9.32
C GLN A 21 -3.43 17.51 -8.33
N GLU A 22 -4.44 17.69 -7.48
CA GLU A 22 -4.45 18.67 -6.39
C GLU A 22 -3.55 18.25 -5.23
N LEU A 23 -3.19 16.96 -5.14
CA LEU A 23 -2.21 16.45 -4.17
C LEU A 23 -0.82 16.97 -4.54
N THR A 24 -0.16 17.60 -3.57
CA THR A 24 1.15 18.23 -3.71
C THR A 24 2.21 17.51 -2.87
N GLN A 25 3.41 18.08 -2.80
CA GLN A 25 4.50 17.51 -2.04
C GLN A 25 4.09 17.26 -0.58
N ASP A 26 4.45 16.08 -0.07
CA ASP A 26 4.17 15.62 1.30
C ASP A 26 2.69 15.35 1.63
N ASP A 27 1.76 15.55 0.68
CA ASP A 27 0.39 15.03 0.78
C ASP A 27 0.38 13.50 0.61
N ILE A 28 -0.59 12.85 1.26
CA ILE A 28 -0.71 11.39 1.30
C ILE A 28 -1.97 10.93 0.54
N LEU A 29 -1.76 10.10 -0.49
CA LEU A 29 -2.81 9.27 -1.06
C LEU A 29 -2.84 7.92 -0.31
N PHE A 30 -3.90 7.67 0.45
CA PHE A 30 -4.10 6.41 1.15
C PHE A 30 -4.99 5.48 0.31
N VAL A 31 -4.48 4.30 -0.04
CA VAL A 31 -5.11 3.32 -0.93
C VAL A 31 -5.45 2.06 -0.17
N ASP A 32 -6.73 1.78 -0.05
CA ASP A 32 -7.30 0.54 0.47
C ASP A 32 -8.37 0.09 -0.53
N THR A 33 -8.14 -1.04 -1.19
CA THR A 33 -8.92 -1.45 -2.37
C THR A 33 -9.54 -2.84 -2.18
N THR A 34 -10.13 -3.39 -3.24
CA THR A 34 -10.51 -4.80 -3.30
C THR A 34 -9.32 -5.74 -3.49
N HIS A 35 -8.10 -5.22 -3.60
CA HIS A 35 -6.84 -5.92 -3.84
C HIS A 35 -6.82 -6.82 -5.09
N THR A 36 -7.82 -6.71 -5.96
CA THR A 36 -8.03 -7.61 -7.10
C THR A 36 -7.96 -6.87 -8.43
N VAL A 37 -7.07 -7.33 -9.31
CA VAL A 37 -6.97 -6.86 -10.69
C VAL A 37 -8.12 -7.46 -11.51
N ARG A 38 -9.02 -6.61 -12.01
CA ARG A 38 -10.19 -7.01 -12.80
C ARG A 38 -10.62 -5.94 -13.79
N VAL A 39 -11.39 -6.31 -14.81
CA VAL A 39 -11.94 -5.37 -15.80
C VAL A 39 -12.74 -4.28 -15.08
N GLY A 40 -12.34 -3.02 -15.29
CA GLY A 40 -12.96 -1.85 -14.64
C GLY A 40 -12.73 -1.74 -13.12
N GLY A 41 -11.81 -2.51 -12.54
CA GLY A 41 -11.53 -2.50 -11.10
C GLY A 41 -10.77 -1.25 -10.63
N GLU A 42 -10.94 -0.90 -9.36
CA GLU A 42 -10.28 0.27 -8.76
C GLU A 42 -8.75 0.15 -8.75
N VAL A 43 -8.20 -1.04 -8.56
CA VAL A 43 -6.75 -1.31 -8.60
C VAL A 43 -6.15 -0.84 -9.93
N ASN A 44 -6.80 -1.19 -11.05
CA ASN A 44 -6.34 -0.79 -12.38
C ASN A 44 -6.40 0.72 -12.55
N ARG A 45 -7.51 1.34 -12.14
CA ARG A 45 -7.67 2.80 -12.19
C ARG A 45 -6.58 3.50 -11.39
N ILE A 46 -6.29 3.03 -10.18
CA ILE A 46 -5.30 3.66 -9.31
C ILE A 46 -3.90 3.53 -9.93
N VAL A 47 -3.47 2.30 -10.25
CA VAL A 47 -2.10 2.05 -10.70
C VAL A 47 -1.85 2.61 -12.11
N LEU A 48 -2.82 2.48 -13.02
CA LEU A 48 -2.64 2.82 -14.44
C LEU A 48 -3.07 4.25 -14.79
N GLU A 49 -3.96 4.89 -14.02
CA GLU A 49 -4.46 6.24 -14.30
C GLU A 49 -4.09 7.25 -13.20
N VAL A 50 -4.26 6.91 -11.93
CA VAL A 50 -4.05 7.87 -10.82
C VAL A 50 -2.57 8.09 -10.54
N LEU A 51 -1.78 7.03 -10.31
CA LEU A 51 -0.35 7.19 -10.00
C LEU A 51 0.36 8.07 -11.05
N PRO A 52 0.24 7.84 -12.37
CA PRO A 52 0.90 8.68 -13.37
C PRO A 52 0.58 10.19 -13.31
N LEU A 53 -0.51 10.60 -12.64
CA LEU A 53 -0.97 11.98 -12.56
C LEU A 53 -0.51 12.73 -11.29
N LEU A 54 -0.03 12.03 -10.26
CA LEU A 54 0.31 12.64 -8.96
C LEU A 54 1.42 13.70 -9.08
N GLN A 55 1.49 14.72 -8.23
CA GLN A 55 2.64 15.62 -8.29
C GLN A 55 3.89 15.00 -7.68
N ARG A 56 5.09 15.49 -8.06
CA ARG A 56 6.34 15.09 -7.40
C ARG A 56 6.23 15.38 -5.91
N GLY A 57 6.65 14.41 -5.09
CA GLY A 57 6.66 14.50 -3.64
C GLY A 57 5.41 13.94 -2.96
N VAL A 58 4.34 13.64 -3.70
CA VAL A 58 3.17 12.93 -3.16
C VAL A 58 3.61 11.56 -2.64
N ILE A 59 3.15 11.24 -1.43
CA ILE A 59 3.36 9.96 -0.77
C ILE A 59 2.13 9.08 -1.03
N VAL A 60 2.35 7.82 -1.34
CA VAL A 60 1.26 6.86 -1.58
C VAL A 60 1.41 5.69 -0.62
N HIS A 61 0.33 5.35 0.07
CA HIS A 61 0.24 4.17 0.90
C HIS A 61 -0.67 3.14 0.23
N PHE A 62 -0.17 1.92 0.04
CA PHE A 62 -0.98 0.75 -0.30
C PHE A 62 -1.16 -0.12 0.94
N HIS A 63 -2.41 -0.33 1.32
CA HIS A 63 -2.82 -1.24 2.37
C HIS A 63 -2.64 -2.70 1.92
N ASP A 64 -2.37 -3.59 2.87
CA ASP A 64 -2.26 -5.04 2.65
C ASP A 64 -1.30 -5.51 1.55
N VAL A 65 -0.18 -4.81 1.35
CA VAL A 65 0.89 -5.24 0.44
C VAL A 65 2.08 -5.84 1.22
N PHE A 66 2.51 -7.03 0.81
CA PHE A 66 3.52 -7.84 1.52
C PHE A 66 4.90 -7.86 0.87
N LEU A 67 5.09 -7.13 -0.24
CA LEU A 67 6.34 -7.13 -0.99
C LEU A 67 7.57 -6.90 -0.10
N PRO A 68 8.67 -7.65 -0.32
CA PRO A 68 8.89 -8.59 -1.43
C PRO A 68 8.39 -10.02 -1.16
N ARG A 69 7.65 -10.26 -0.06
CA ARG A 69 7.08 -11.57 0.24
C ARG A 69 5.74 -11.77 -0.49
N GLU A 70 5.32 -13.02 -0.54
CA GLU A 70 4.01 -13.38 -1.08
C GLU A 70 2.86 -13.05 -0.14
N TYR A 71 1.65 -13.03 -0.71
CA TYR A 71 0.44 -13.04 0.09
C TYR A 71 0.41 -14.28 1.01
N PRO A 72 -0.20 -14.17 2.19
CA PRO A 72 -0.34 -15.28 3.12
C PRO A 72 -1.04 -16.48 2.49
N ARG A 73 -0.47 -17.67 2.71
CA ARG A 73 -1.03 -18.93 2.20
C ARG A 73 -2.48 -19.14 2.65
N GLU A 74 -2.75 -18.92 3.93
CA GLU A 74 -4.08 -19.07 4.56
C GLU A 74 -5.16 -18.17 3.93
N TRP A 75 -4.80 -17.01 3.35
CA TRP A 75 -5.75 -16.16 2.65
C TRP A 75 -6.22 -16.81 1.35
N ILE A 76 -5.35 -17.57 0.69
CA ILE A 76 -5.69 -18.30 -0.52
C ILE A 76 -6.43 -19.60 -0.16
N GLU A 77 -5.86 -20.41 0.73
CA GLU A 77 -6.34 -21.76 1.05
C GLU A 77 -7.66 -21.75 1.83
N ASP A 78 -7.79 -20.89 2.85
CA ASP A 78 -8.96 -20.90 3.75
C ASP A 78 -10.01 -19.88 3.33
N HIS A 79 -9.59 -18.73 2.78
CA HIS A 79 -10.49 -17.60 2.48
C HIS A 79 -10.77 -17.42 0.98
N SER A 80 -10.01 -18.11 0.10
CA SER A 80 -10.12 -17.94 -1.36
C SER A 80 -9.95 -16.48 -1.81
N TRP A 81 -9.11 -15.72 -1.12
CA TRP A 81 -8.75 -14.35 -1.49
C TRP A 81 -7.64 -14.36 -2.53
N TYR A 82 -8.03 -14.37 -3.81
CA TYR A 82 -7.11 -14.32 -4.95
C TYR A 82 -6.67 -12.89 -5.27
N TRP A 83 -6.07 -12.23 -4.28
CA TRP A 83 -5.58 -10.87 -4.43
C TRP A 83 -4.38 -10.83 -5.38
N SER A 84 -4.30 -9.76 -6.16
CA SER A 84 -3.36 -9.60 -7.26
C SER A 84 -2.78 -8.19 -7.38
N GLU A 85 -3.22 -7.25 -6.54
CA GLU A 85 -2.77 -5.86 -6.54
C GLU A 85 -1.25 -5.74 -6.37
N GLN A 86 -0.64 -6.49 -5.43
CA GLN A 86 0.80 -6.37 -5.19
C GLN A 86 1.66 -6.74 -6.41
N TYR A 87 1.18 -7.65 -7.27
CA TYR A 87 1.92 -8.03 -8.48
C TYR A 87 1.84 -6.94 -9.55
N LEU A 88 0.68 -6.28 -9.70
CA LEU A 88 0.55 -5.12 -10.58
C LEU A 88 1.40 -3.96 -10.06
N LEU A 89 1.43 -3.73 -8.74
CA LEU A 89 2.27 -2.72 -8.12
C LEU A 89 3.77 -3.03 -8.32
N GLN A 90 4.18 -4.29 -8.15
CA GLN A 90 5.54 -4.72 -8.42
C GLN A 90 5.91 -4.48 -9.89
N ALA A 91 5.03 -4.79 -10.83
CA ALA A 91 5.24 -4.52 -12.26
C ALA A 91 5.32 -3.01 -12.55
N PHE A 92 4.50 -2.19 -11.89
CA PHE A 92 4.54 -0.72 -11.99
C PHE A 92 5.86 -0.14 -11.47
N LEU A 93 6.44 -0.72 -10.42
CA LEU A 93 7.72 -0.30 -9.85
C LEU A 93 8.92 -0.81 -10.65
N ALA A 94 8.79 -1.97 -11.27
CA ALA A 94 9.83 -2.54 -12.11
C ALA A 94 10.18 -1.56 -13.24
N PHE A 95 11.44 -1.13 -13.29
CA PHE A 95 11.96 -0.19 -14.28
C PHE A 95 11.28 1.19 -14.27
N ASN A 96 10.61 1.57 -13.19
CA ASN A 96 10.00 2.88 -13.05
C ASN A 96 10.81 3.79 -12.11
N PRO A 97 11.66 4.66 -12.65
CA PRO A 97 12.49 5.56 -11.84
C PRO A 97 11.70 6.75 -11.28
N THR A 98 10.42 6.91 -11.64
CA THR A 98 9.60 8.05 -11.21
C THR A 98 9.00 7.84 -9.81
N TYR A 99 9.12 6.62 -9.26
CA TYR A 99 8.71 6.28 -7.91
C TYR A 99 9.85 5.64 -7.13
N GLU A 100 9.97 6.01 -5.86
CA GLU A 100 10.85 5.33 -4.91
C GLU A 100 10.02 4.62 -3.83
N VAL A 101 10.52 3.48 -3.34
CA VAL A 101 9.95 2.80 -2.17
C VAL A 101 10.48 3.51 -0.93
N LEU A 102 9.59 4.13 -0.16
CA LEU A 102 9.93 4.75 1.12
C LEU A 102 9.99 3.71 2.24
N PHE A 103 9.00 2.83 2.30
CA PHE A 103 8.86 1.88 3.40
C PHE A 103 8.03 0.66 3.00
N ALA A 104 8.62 -0.53 3.10
CA ALA A 104 7.94 -1.81 2.94
C ALA A 104 7.78 -2.45 4.33
N ALA A 105 6.62 -2.27 4.96
CA ALA A 105 6.44 -2.62 6.37
C ALA A 105 6.74 -4.10 6.63
N ASN A 106 6.20 -4.98 5.79
CA ASN A 106 6.42 -6.42 5.91
C ASN A 106 7.92 -6.77 5.83
N ALA A 107 8.64 -6.21 4.86
CA ALA A 107 10.07 -6.45 4.71
C ALA A 107 10.87 -5.97 5.93
N VAL A 108 10.52 -4.79 6.46
CA VAL A 108 11.23 -4.19 7.60
C VAL A 108 11.00 -4.96 8.89
N VAL A 109 9.76 -5.35 9.21
CA VAL A 109 9.50 -6.11 10.44
C VAL A 109 10.20 -7.46 10.47
N HIS A 110 10.32 -8.13 9.30
CA HIS A 110 11.01 -9.42 9.22
C HIS A 110 12.53 -9.27 9.22
N SER A 111 13.07 -8.19 8.67
CA SER A 111 14.52 -7.99 8.55
C SER A 111 15.11 -7.35 9.81
N PHE A 112 14.34 -6.52 10.51
CA PHE A 112 14.81 -5.71 11.63
C PHE A 112 13.81 -5.67 12.80
N PRO A 113 13.30 -6.80 13.30
CA PRO A 113 12.24 -6.84 14.31
C PRO A 113 12.60 -6.07 15.59
N ASP A 114 13.83 -6.23 16.12
CA ASP A 114 14.25 -5.53 17.34
C ASP A 114 14.32 -4.01 17.15
N ARG A 115 14.72 -3.55 15.96
CA ARG A 115 14.75 -2.12 15.64
C ARG A 115 13.32 -1.57 15.56
N VAL A 116 12.39 -2.31 14.97
CA VAL A 116 10.99 -1.93 14.94
C VAL A 116 10.43 -1.87 16.36
N ALA A 117 10.69 -2.87 17.21
CA ALA A 117 10.25 -2.89 18.61
C ALA A 117 10.77 -1.69 19.40
N SER A 118 11.98 -1.21 19.09
CA SER A 118 12.56 -0.02 19.74
C SER A 118 11.87 1.30 19.39
N VAL A 119 11.15 1.37 18.26
CA VAL A 119 10.50 2.60 17.77
C VAL A 119 8.98 2.53 17.74
N VAL A 120 8.40 1.32 17.68
CA VAL A 120 6.96 1.05 17.70
C VAL A 120 6.65 0.25 18.98
N PRO A 121 6.27 0.92 20.09
CA PRO A 121 6.05 0.24 21.37
C PRO A 121 4.96 -0.82 21.37
N SER A 122 4.03 -0.75 20.42
CA SER A 122 2.96 -1.75 20.23
C SER A 122 3.40 -2.96 19.41
N PHE A 123 4.61 -2.98 18.86
CA PHE A 123 5.15 -4.10 18.10
C PHE A 123 5.92 -5.04 19.02
N THR A 124 5.58 -6.33 18.98
CA THR A 124 6.29 -7.41 19.69
C THR A 124 7.01 -8.29 18.67
N PRO A 125 8.35 -8.46 18.73
CA PRO A 125 9.11 -9.31 17.81
C PRO A 125 8.58 -10.75 17.68
N GLU A 126 8.03 -11.30 18.74
CA GLU A 126 7.42 -12.64 18.79
C GLU A 126 6.13 -12.73 17.94
N ALA A 127 5.59 -11.61 17.46
CA ALA A 127 4.50 -11.59 16.49
C ALA A 127 4.95 -11.90 15.06
N VAL A 128 6.27 -11.92 14.79
CA VAL A 128 6.86 -12.31 13.51
C VAL A 128 7.09 -13.82 13.54
N GLU A 129 6.02 -14.61 13.45
CA GLU A 129 6.10 -16.07 13.42
C GLU A 129 6.79 -16.57 12.13
N PRO A 130 7.54 -17.70 12.17
CA PRO A 130 8.25 -18.25 11.00
C PRO A 130 7.34 -18.87 9.94
N SER A 131 6.06 -19.08 10.25
CA SER A 131 5.12 -19.82 9.42
C SER A 131 3.88 -18.96 9.16
N ASP A 132 3.52 -18.82 7.88
CA ASP A 132 2.22 -18.66 7.19
C ASP A 132 0.95 -18.15 7.92
N ALA A 133 0.89 -18.11 9.25
CA ALA A 133 -0.17 -17.57 10.09
C ALA A 133 0.06 -16.07 10.37
N VAL A 134 -0.80 -15.23 9.79
CA VAL A 134 -0.64 -13.78 9.83
C VAL A 134 -1.24 -13.23 11.11
N LYS A 135 -0.47 -12.40 11.81
CA LYS A 135 -1.08 -11.29 12.56
C LYS A 135 -1.22 -10.11 11.58
N PRO A 136 -2.44 -9.61 11.31
CA PRO A 136 -2.74 -8.62 10.26
C PRO A 136 -2.24 -7.19 10.57
N GLY A 137 -1.00 -7.03 11.08
CA GLY A 137 -0.48 -5.75 11.55
C GLY A 137 0.71 -5.19 10.77
N HIS A 138 1.18 -5.87 9.71
CA HIS A 138 2.46 -5.52 9.06
C HIS A 138 2.38 -5.33 7.54
N ALA A 139 1.17 -5.24 6.99
CA ALA A 139 0.96 -5.20 5.55
C ALA A 139 0.68 -3.76 5.10
N ALA A 140 1.75 -3.08 4.70
CA ALA A 140 1.72 -1.70 4.25
C ALA A 140 2.92 -1.42 3.36
N PHE A 141 2.69 -0.73 2.25
CA PHE A 141 3.73 -0.40 1.28
C PHE A 141 3.65 1.06 0.88
N TRP A 142 4.74 1.78 1.13
CA TRP A 142 4.80 3.23 0.99
C TRP A 142 5.73 3.62 -0.14
N LEU A 143 5.22 4.46 -1.03
CA LEU A 143 5.92 5.00 -2.18
C LEU A 143 5.97 6.52 -2.10
N ARG A 144 6.94 7.11 -2.80
CA ARG A 144 6.93 8.54 -3.12
C ARG A 144 7.16 8.76 -4.59
N ARG A 145 6.41 9.68 -5.19
CA ARG A 145 6.70 10.15 -6.54
C ARG A 145 7.92 11.06 -6.53
N VAL A 146 8.94 10.73 -7.30
CA VAL A 146 10.21 11.47 -7.35
C VAL A 146 10.48 12.13 -8.71
N ALA A 147 9.71 11.86 -9.76
CA ALA A 147 9.85 12.57 -11.04
C ALA A 147 8.50 12.77 -11.74
#